data_AF-A0AAD4R4Y7-F1
#
_entry.id   AF-A0AAD4R4Y7-F1
#
_cell.length_a   1.000
_cell.length_b   1.000
_cell.length_c   1.000
_cell.angle_alpha   90.00
_cell.angle_beta   90.00
_cell.angle_gamma   90.00
#
_symmetry.space_group_name_H-M   'P 1'
#
loop_
_entity.id
_entity.type
_entity.pdbx_description
1 polymer ?
#
loop_
_entity_poly.entity_id
_entity_poly.type
_entity_poly.pdbx_seq_one_letter_code
_entity_poly.pdbx_strand_id
1 'polypeptide(L)'
;MEKFQSFVHRTAKRFGFKVEESYAVAPIKWKVKLYKTELRGGSNECDLTYYDRWLRLKNVSALEFPIFLMLIQAHTPISTKITIKPHEKEDREYRYIPDLKLKAKQAEYRSLDDPRIRKQLGWMAE
;
A
#
# COMPACT_ATOMS: atom_id res chain seq x y z
N MET A 1 0.22 16.21 0.46
CA MET A 1 -0.40 15.15 1.30
C MET A 1 0.03 15.27 2.77
N GLU A 2 1.28 15.61 3.03
CA GLU A 2 1.98 15.72 4.30
C GLU A 2 1.30 16.70 5.27
N LYS A 3 0.85 17.84 4.74
CA LYS A 3 0.09 18.84 5.52
C LYS A 3 -1.22 18.26 6.03
N PHE A 4 -1.93 17.51 5.19
CA PHE A 4 -3.20 16.88 5.55
C PHE A 4 -2.99 15.73 6.56
N GLN A 5 -1.98 14.88 6.36
CA GLN A 5 -1.59 13.86 7.34
C GLN A 5 -1.25 14.51 8.70
N SER A 6 -0.50 15.61 8.70
CA SER A 6 -0.15 16.33 9.94
C SER A 6 -1.39 16.91 10.63
N PHE A 7 -2.37 17.39 9.86
CA PHE A 7 -3.66 17.83 10.38
C PHE A 7 -4.40 16.67 11.04
N VAL A 8 -4.61 15.57 10.33
CA VAL A 8 -5.29 14.37 10.86
C VAL A 8 -4.61 13.85 12.13
N HIS A 9 -3.28 13.81 12.15
CA HIS A 9 -2.48 13.39 13.31
C HIS A 9 -2.72 14.26 14.54
N ARG A 10 -2.71 15.59 14.37
CA ARG A 10 -2.98 16.52 15.47
C ARG A 10 -4.43 16.41 15.95
N THR A 11 -5.37 16.28 15.02
CA THR A 11 -6.79 16.12 15.34
C THR A 11 -7.01 14.82 16.12
N ALA A 12 -6.42 13.70 15.71
CA ALA A 12 -6.56 12.42 16.43
C ALA A 12 -6.07 12.52 17.88
N LYS A 13 -4.94 13.20 18.11
CA LYS A 13 -4.44 13.46 19.46
C LYS A 13 -5.37 14.32 20.31
N ARG A 14 -6.06 15.30 19.71
CA ARG A 14 -7.04 16.15 20.41
C ARG A 14 -8.30 15.38 20.81
N PHE A 15 -8.70 14.40 20.01
CA PHE A 15 -9.76 13.44 20.32
C PHE A 15 -9.33 12.36 21.33
N GLY A 16 -8.09 12.40 21.85
CA GLY A 16 -7.60 11.42 22.82
C GLY A 16 -7.20 10.07 22.23
N PHE A 17 -7.23 9.90 20.90
CA PHE A 17 -6.83 8.65 20.27
C PHE A 17 -5.31 8.46 20.32
N LYS A 18 -4.87 7.22 20.53
CA LYS A 18 -3.44 6.88 20.49
C LYS A 18 -3.01 6.67 19.03
N VAL A 19 -2.16 7.54 18.51
CA VAL A 19 -1.52 7.32 17.21
C VAL A 19 -0.35 6.36 17.39
N GLU A 20 -0.47 5.14 16.85
CA GLU A 20 0.54 4.09 16.96
C GLU A 20 1.64 4.26 15.91
N GLU A 21 1.26 4.54 14.66
CA GLU A 21 2.18 4.72 13.55
C GLU A 21 1.67 5.82 12.61
N SER A 22 2.59 6.57 12.02
CA SER A 22 2.30 7.58 11.00
C SER A 22 3.48 7.62 10.04
N TYR A 23 3.28 7.13 8.80
CA TYR A 23 4.39 6.92 7.87
C TYR A 23 4.00 7.12 6.40
N ALA A 24 5.03 7.30 5.60
CA ALA A 24 4.97 7.36 4.15
C ALA A 24 5.15 5.95 3.56
N VAL A 25 4.36 5.62 2.53
CA VAL A 25 4.61 4.43 1.69
C VAL A 25 5.30 4.86 0.39
N ALA A 26 6.03 3.91 -0.21
CA ALA A 26 6.67 4.10 -1.50
C ALA A 26 5.65 4.55 -2.55
N PRO A 27 5.96 5.58 -3.35
CA PRO A 27 5.02 6.12 -4.32
C PRO A 27 4.87 5.17 -5.52
N ILE A 28 3.64 5.08 -6.04
CA ILE A 28 3.35 4.29 -7.25
C ILE A 28 3.39 5.22 -8.45
N LYS A 29 4.27 4.92 -9.41
CA LYS A 29 4.40 5.67 -10.67
C LYS A 29 3.65 4.96 -11.79
N TRP A 30 2.83 5.72 -12.51
CA TRP A 30 2.05 5.26 -13.65
C TRP A 30 2.48 6.05 -14.87
N LYS A 31 2.84 5.33 -15.93
CA LYS A 31 3.05 5.93 -17.26
C LYS A 31 1.77 5.82 -18.04
N VAL A 32 1.11 6.95 -18.26
CA VAL A 32 -0.13 7.01 -19.04
C VAL A 32 0.22 7.46 -20.45
N LYS A 33 -0.15 6.65 -21.44
CA LYS A 33 -0.05 7.02 -22.86
C LYS A 33 -1.41 7.48 -23.34
N LEU A 34 -1.50 8.72 -23.77
CA LEU A 34 -2.69 9.28 -24.37
C LEU A 34 -2.61 9.09 -25.89
N TYR A 35 -3.53 8.29 -26.42
CA TYR A 35 -3.69 8.11 -27.86
C TYR A 35 -4.77 9.08 -28.35
N LYS A 36 -4.42 9.94 -29.31
CA LYS A 36 -5.39 10.83 -29.95
C LYS A 36 -6.16 10.02 -31.00
N THR A 37 -7.50 10.12 -30.98
CA THR A 37 -8.40 9.37 -31.89
C THR A 37 -8.23 9.74 -33.36
N GLU A 38 -7.71 10.92 -33.66
CA GLU A 38 -7.51 11.37 -35.03
C GLU A 38 -6.14 10.96 -35.56
N LEU A 39 -6.17 10.09 -36.57
CA LEU A 39 -5.05 9.63 -37.38
C LEU A 39 -4.08 10.79 -37.66
N ARG A 40 -2.83 10.65 -37.19
CA ARG A 40 -1.66 11.54 -37.41
C ARG A 40 -1.34 12.58 -36.32
N GLY A 41 -1.71 12.36 -35.05
CA GLY A 41 -1.18 13.12 -33.90
C GLY A 41 -0.32 12.25 -32.98
N GLY A 42 0.89 12.70 -32.64
CA GLY A 42 1.85 11.95 -31.80
C GLY A 42 1.29 11.51 -30.43
N SER A 43 1.86 10.42 -29.89
CA SER A 43 1.51 9.91 -28.55
C SER A 43 2.04 10.87 -27.48
N ASN A 44 1.16 11.36 -26.62
CA ASN A 44 1.56 12.10 -25.43
C ASN A 44 1.74 11.11 -24.27
N GLU A 45 2.89 11.17 -23.61
CA GLU A 45 3.16 10.38 -22.41
C GLU A 45 3.07 11.29 -21.18
N CYS A 46 2.40 10.82 -20.13
CA CYS A 46 2.22 11.53 -18.88
C CYS A 46 2.64 10.61 -17.72
N ASP A 47 3.53 11.09 -16.86
CA ASP A 47 3.92 10.37 -15.65
C ASP A 47 3.05 10.84 -14.47
N LEU A 48 2.19 9.95 -13.97
CA LEU A 48 1.40 10.18 -12.76
C LEU A 48 2.06 9.48 -11.58
N THR A 49 2.21 10.17 -10.45
CA THR A 49 2.76 9.59 -9.22
C THR A 49 1.75 9.71 -8.10
N TYR A 50 1.36 8.55 -7.54
CA TYR A 50 0.48 8.48 -6.38
C TYR A 50 1.29 8.37 -5.11
N TYR A 51 0.94 9.21 -4.13
CA TYR A 51 1.58 9.25 -2.83
C TYR A 51 0.59 8.83 -1.75
N ASP A 52 0.93 7.76 -1.04
CA ASP A 52 0.15 7.29 0.09
C ASP A 52 0.78 7.70 1.42
N ARG A 53 -0.08 8.07 2.36
CA ARG A 53 0.25 8.36 3.74
C ARG A 53 -0.65 7.54 4.65
N TRP A 54 -0.03 6.79 5.54
CA TRP A 54 -0.71 5.88 6.46
C TRP A 54 -0.67 6.44 7.87
N LEU A 55 -1.80 6.36 8.56
CA LEU A 55 -1.94 6.76 9.94
C LEU A 55 -2.75 5.70 10.69
N ARG A 56 -2.12 5.11 11.70
CA ARG A 56 -2.70 4.02 12.49
C ARG A 56 -3.11 4.53 13.86
N LEU A 57 -4.38 4.33 14.18
CA LEU A 57 -4.96 4.67 15.46
C LEU A 57 -5.19 3.42 16.30
N LYS A 58 -5.08 3.59 17.61
CA LYS A 58 -5.36 2.58 18.63
C LYS A 58 -6.22 3.18 19.73
N ASN A 59 -7.02 2.36 20.40
CA ASN A 59 -7.96 2.76 21.44
C ASN A 59 -8.91 3.85 20.95
N VAL A 60 -9.53 3.61 19.80
CA VAL A 60 -10.49 4.53 19.19
C VAL A 60 -11.85 4.34 19.86
N SER A 61 -12.41 5.42 20.40
CA SER A 61 -13.74 5.42 21.00
C SER A 61 -14.81 5.28 19.92
N ALA A 62 -15.75 4.35 20.09
CA ALA A 62 -16.85 4.13 19.15
C ALA A 62 -17.78 5.36 19.02
N LEU A 63 -17.87 6.18 20.07
CA LEU A 63 -18.72 7.38 20.08
C LEU A 63 -18.05 8.57 19.39
N GLU A 64 -16.75 8.76 19.64
CA GLU A 64 -16.01 9.92 19.16
C GLU A 64 -15.52 9.74 17.72
N PHE A 65 -15.33 8.49 17.29
CA PHE A 65 -14.79 8.18 15.96
C PHE A 65 -15.66 8.69 14.80
N PRO A 66 -17.00 8.52 14.80
CA PRO A 66 -17.84 9.10 13.75
C PRO A 66 -17.67 10.62 13.61
N ILE A 67 -17.59 11.34 14.74
CA ILE A 67 -17.41 12.80 14.76
C ILE A 67 -16.03 13.17 14.18
N PHE A 68 -14.99 12.43 14.58
CA PHE A 68 -13.66 12.57 14.02
C PHE A 68 -13.63 12.35 12.50
N LEU A 69 -14.34 11.34 11.99
CA LEU A 69 -14.44 11.07 10.56
C LEU A 69 -15.15 12.20 9.80
N MET A 70 -16.25 12.72 10.34
CA MET A 70 -16.96 13.87 9.75
C MET A 70 -16.04 15.09 9.61
N LEU A 71 -15.24 15.37 10.64
CA LEU A 71 -14.29 16.48 10.63
C LEU A 71 -13.19 16.28 9.57
N ILE A 72 -12.65 15.07 9.47
CA ILE A 72 -11.64 14.75 8.45
C ILE A 72 -12.22 14.92 7.05
N GLN A 73 -13.42 14.40 6.81
CA GLN A 73 -14.09 14.47 5.52
C GLN A 73 -14.35 15.93 5.11
N ALA A 74 -14.79 16.77 6.05
CA ALA A 74 -15.02 18.20 5.81
C ALA A 74 -13.75 18.96 5.44
N HIS A 75 -12.58 18.55 5.94
CA HIS A 75 -11.30 19.18 5.67
C HIS A 75 -10.47 18.45 4.59
N THR A 76 -11.05 17.48 3.88
CA THR A 76 -10.34 16.71 2.86
C THR A 76 -10.05 17.59 1.63
N PRO A 77 -8.78 17.74 1.21
CA PRO A 77 -8.45 18.50 0.01
C PRO A 77 -8.99 17.84 -1.26
N ILE A 78 -9.29 18.67 -2.26
CA ILE A 78 -9.61 18.22 -3.62
C ILE A 78 -8.45 17.34 -4.14
N SER A 79 -8.78 16.18 -4.73
CA SER A 79 -7.85 15.14 -5.20
C SER A 79 -7.32 14.15 -4.15
N THR A 80 -7.66 14.31 -2.86
CA THR A 80 -7.27 13.31 -1.84
C THR A 80 -8.33 12.24 -1.66
N LYS A 81 -7.96 10.97 -1.80
CA LYS A 81 -8.82 9.84 -1.44
C LYS A 81 -8.46 9.37 -0.03
N ILE A 82 -9.46 9.21 0.83
CA ILE A 82 -9.32 8.68 2.18
C ILE A 82 -9.91 7.27 2.20
N THR A 83 -9.20 6.34 2.83
CA THR A 83 -9.66 4.97 3.05
C THR A 83 -9.43 4.61 4.49
N ILE A 84 -10.50 4.14 5.15
CA ILE A 84 -10.50 3.78 6.56
C ILE A 84 -10.82 2.30 6.60
N LYS A 85 -9.95 1.53 7.22
CA LYS A 85 -10.12 0.08 7.38
C LYS A 85 -9.44 -0.41 8.66
N PRO A 86 -9.89 -1.54 9.22
CA PRO A 86 -9.16 -2.21 10.29
C PRO A 86 -7.77 -2.60 9.79
N HIS A 87 -6.78 -2.57 10.69
CA HIS A 87 -5.40 -2.89 10.33
C HIS A 87 -5.20 -4.40 10.21
N GLU A 88 -4.73 -4.84 9.06
CA GLU A 88 -4.46 -6.24 8.74
C GLU A 88 -2.94 -6.50 8.62
N LYS A 89 -2.52 -7.77 8.55
CA LYS A 89 -1.10 -8.10 8.44
C LYS A 89 -0.53 -7.69 7.08
N GLU A 90 -1.36 -7.82 6.06
CA GLU A 90 -1.12 -7.49 4.67
C GLU A 90 -0.76 -6.00 4.50
N ASP A 91 -1.34 -5.12 5.32
CA ASP A 91 -1.04 -3.68 5.33
C ASP A 91 0.37 -3.37 5.79
N ARG A 92 0.86 -4.19 6.73
CA ARG A 92 2.24 -4.08 7.20
C ARG A 92 3.19 -4.55 6.11
N GLU A 93 2.84 -5.62 5.40
CA GLU A 93 3.63 -6.16 4.30
C GLU A 93 3.71 -5.22 3.10
N TYR A 94 2.64 -4.48 2.80
CA TYR A 94 2.60 -3.50 1.71
C TYR A 94 3.70 -2.42 1.81
N ARG A 95 4.14 -2.10 3.03
CA ARG A 95 5.23 -1.16 3.27
C ARG A 95 6.59 -1.69 2.79
N TYR A 96 6.79 -3.01 2.80
CA TYR A 96 8.09 -3.61 2.57
C TYR A 96 8.28 -4.00 1.10
N ILE A 97 9.51 -3.82 0.61
CA ILE A 97 9.90 -4.32 -0.71
C ILE A 97 10.00 -5.85 -0.58
N PRO A 98 9.30 -6.62 -1.43
CA PRO A 98 9.33 -8.07 -1.35
C PRO A 98 10.73 -8.60 -1.65
N ASP A 99 11.22 -9.53 -0.83
CA ASP A 99 12.48 -10.22 -1.08
C ASP A 99 12.30 -11.25 -2.21
N LEU A 100 12.66 -10.83 -3.43
CA LEU A 100 12.56 -11.65 -4.62
C LEU A 100 13.51 -12.85 -4.58
N LYS A 101 14.67 -12.73 -3.93
CA LYS A 101 15.65 -13.82 -3.83
C LYS A 101 15.13 -14.90 -2.88
N LEU A 102 14.58 -14.50 -1.74
CA LEU A 102 13.95 -15.42 -0.81
C LEU A 102 12.78 -16.17 -1.45
N LYS A 103 11.90 -15.44 -2.17
CA LYS A 103 10.78 -16.07 -2.90
C LYS A 103 11.26 -17.05 -3.96
N ALA A 104 12.29 -16.71 -4.74
CA ALA A 104 12.86 -17.59 -5.74
C ALA A 104 13.45 -18.87 -5.12
N LYS A 105 14.19 -18.73 -4.01
CA LYS A 105 14.75 -19.88 -3.29
C LYS A 105 13.66 -20.77 -2.68
N GLN A 106 12.62 -20.19 -2.11
CA GLN A 106 11.47 -20.96 -1.61
C GLN A 106 10.74 -21.72 -2.73
N ALA A 107 10.60 -21.10 -3.91
CA ALA A 107 10.02 -21.77 -5.07
C ALA A 107 10.89 -22.94 -5.56
N GLU A 108 12.22 -22.75 -5.59
CA GLU A 108 13.20 -23.80 -5.91
C GLU A 108 13.14 -24.96 -4.89
N TYR A 109 13.09 -24.67 -3.58
CA TYR A 109 12.92 -25.73 -2.57
C TYR A 109 11.61 -26.50 -2.74
N ARG A 110 10.51 -25.81 -3.06
CA ARG A 110 9.21 -26.46 -3.28
C ARG A 110 9.20 -27.35 -4.52
N SER A 111 9.85 -26.96 -5.61
CA SER A 111 9.97 -27.82 -6.79
C SER A 111 10.86 -29.03 -6.51
N LEU A 112 11.84 -28.89 -5.61
CA LEU A 112 12.63 -30.02 -5.15
C LEU A 112 11.83 -31.00 -4.27
N ASP A 113 10.65 -30.68 -3.76
CA ASP A 113 9.77 -31.64 -3.09
C ASP A 113 9.02 -32.57 -4.06
N ASP A 114 8.97 -32.23 -5.36
CA ASP A 114 8.37 -33.10 -6.36
C ASP A 114 9.26 -34.34 -6.63
N PRO A 115 8.75 -35.57 -6.45
CA PRO A 115 9.54 -36.78 -6.61
C PRO A 115 10.07 -36.98 -8.04
N ARG A 116 9.39 -36.41 -9.04
CA ARG A 116 9.85 -36.42 -10.44
C ARG A 116 11.12 -35.58 -10.64
N ILE A 117 11.17 -34.41 -9.99
CA ILE A 117 12.30 -33.48 -10.06
C ILE A 117 13.48 -34.06 -9.26
N ARG A 118 13.23 -34.63 -8.08
CA ARG A 118 14.25 -35.36 -7.29
C ARG A 118 14.90 -36.51 -8.07
N LYS A 119 14.10 -37.27 -8.83
CA LYS A 119 14.60 -38.38 -9.66
C LYS A 119 15.45 -37.88 -10.83
N GLN A 120 15.05 -36.81 -11.50
CA GLN A 120 15.85 -36.18 -12.56
C GLN A 120 17.19 -35.62 -12.06
N LEU A 121 17.22 -35.15 -10.81
CA LEU A 121 18.43 -34.64 -10.16
C LEU A 121 19.32 -35.76 -9.57
N GLY A 122 18.93 -37.03 -9.70
CA GLY A 122 19.69 -38.17 -9.19
C GLY A 122 19.71 -38.28 -7.66
N TRP A 123 18.81 -37.59 -6.96
CA TRP A 123 18.74 -37.57 -5.49
C TRP A 123 17.90 -38.70 -4.90
N MET A 124 17.22 -39.47 -5.75
CA MET A 124 16.69 -40.79 -5.38
C MET A 124 17.57 -41.84 -6.06
N ALA A 125 18.59 -42.31 -5.33
CA ALA A 125 19.20 -43.60 -5.61
C ALA A 125 18.25 -44.71 -5.13
N GLU A 126 18.28 -45.86 -5.83
CA GLU A 126 17.41 -47.04 -5.60
C GLU A 126 17.14 -47.39 -4.12
#